data_AF-A0A371QXV8-F1
#
_entry.id   AF-A0A371QXV8-F1
#
_cell.length_a   1.000
_cell.length_b   1.000
_cell.length_c   1.000
_cell.angle_alpha   90.00
_cell.angle_beta   90.00
_cell.angle_gamma   90.00
#
_symmetry.space_group_name_H-M   'P 1'
#
loop_
_entity.id
_entity.type
_entity.pdbx_description
1 polymer ?
#
loop_
_entity_poly.entity_id
_entity_poly.type
_entity_poly.pdbx_seq_one_letter_code
_entity_poly.pdbx_strand_id
1 'polypeptide(L)'
;MLFIPNIIIAVLALYVAYKIFQAWRSLTDWRLSLYSFGLVMLAASLIIEAVVDIYLNNLLGEAPMRFIRRQEAFFRAVIQLLSLAALVPIAVAVTPSLFYAVLPPVIILVPINALLSLYIAAVTLIKSLERRIPPFISLAFISYAFSLVAPLLSNLDLVARLLTAVFLTLGVIYGSQKAK
;
A
#
# COMPACT_ATOMS: atom_id res chain seq x y z
N MET A 1 9.70 -21.61 -4.23
CA MET A 1 8.23 -21.73 -4.38
C MET A 1 7.49 -20.46 -3.87
N LEU A 2 8.02 -19.25 -4.11
CA LEU A 2 7.42 -17.97 -3.64
C LEU A 2 6.86 -17.11 -4.80
N PHE A 3 6.77 -17.65 -6.02
CA PHE A 3 6.32 -16.94 -7.21
C PHE A 3 4.81 -16.69 -7.24
N ILE A 4 4.02 -17.69 -6.83
CA ILE A 4 2.56 -17.65 -6.95
C ILE A 4 1.96 -16.49 -6.13
N PRO A 5 2.34 -16.26 -4.85
CA PRO A 5 1.81 -15.15 -4.07
C PRO A 5 2.15 -13.78 -4.66
N ASN A 6 3.36 -13.61 -5.21
CA ASN A 6 3.78 -12.35 -5.85
C ASN A 6 2.99 -12.06 -7.12
N ILE A 7 2.69 -13.09 -7.93
CA ILE A 7 1.81 -12.97 -9.10
C ILE A 7 0.41 -12.56 -8.66
N ILE A 8 -0.13 -13.18 -7.61
CA ILE A 8 -1.45 -12.84 -7.06
C ILE A 8 -1.48 -11.38 -6.59
N ILE A 9 -0.46 -10.93 -5.84
CA ILE A 9 -0.33 -9.54 -5.38
C ILE A 9 -0.34 -8.59 -6.59
N ALA A 10 0.46 -8.86 -7.61
CA ALA A 10 0.55 -8.01 -8.80
C ALA A 10 -0.79 -7.94 -9.55
N VAL A 11 -1.49 -9.05 -9.73
CA VAL A 11 -2.80 -9.10 -10.41
C VAL A 11 -3.86 -8.34 -9.61
N LEU A 12 -3.93 -8.54 -8.29
CA LEU A 12 -4.88 -7.83 -7.43
C LEU A 12 -4.59 -6.33 -7.41
N ALA A 13 -3.32 -5.93 -7.31
CA ALA A 13 -2.91 -4.54 -7.37
C ALA A 13 -3.24 -3.90 -8.72
N LEU A 14 -3.02 -4.60 -9.83
CA LEU A 14 -3.40 -4.14 -11.17
C LEU A 14 -4.92 -3.93 -11.29
N TYR A 15 -5.72 -4.84 -10.74
CA TYR A 15 -7.17 -4.69 -10.68
C TYR A 15 -7.59 -3.44 -9.89
N VAL A 16 -6.99 -3.23 -8.71
CA VAL A 16 -7.24 -2.04 -7.88
C VAL A 16 -6.91 -0.77 -8.66
N ALA A 17 -5.72 -0.70 -9.27
CA ALA A 17 -5.28 0.44 -10.06
C ALA A 17 -6.26 0.73 -11.21
N TYR A 18 -6.66 -0.29 -11.96
CA TYR A 18 -7.60 -0.17 -13.07
C TYR A 18 -8.96 0.39 -12.62
N LYS A 19 -9.55 -0.17 -11.55
CA LYS A 19 -10.86 0.25 -11.06
C LYS A 19 -10.85 1.66 -10.49
N ILE A 20 -9.81 2.01 -9.74
CA ILE A 20 -9.66 3.35 -9.18
C ILE A 20 -9.43 4.37 -10.28
N PHE A 21 -8.60 4.05 -11.28
CA PHE A 21 -8.37 4.92 -12.42
C PHE A 21 -9.66 5.15 -13.25
N GLN A 22 -10.48 4.10 -13.42
CA GLN A 22 -11.79 4.22 -14.06
C GLN A 22 -12.72 5.18 -13.27
N ALA A 23 -12.78 5.02 -11.95
CA ALA A 23 -13.58 5.89 -11.09
C ALA A 23 -13.05 7.34 -11.06
N TRP A 24 -11.73 7.51 -11.14
CA TRP A 24 -11.07 8.82 -11.06
C TRP A 24 -11.52 9.78 -12.16
N ARG A 25 -11.78 9.29 -13.37
CA ARG A 25 -12.29 10.11 -14.49
C ARG A 25 -13.61 10.82 -14.19
N SER A 26 -14.39 10.34 -13.24
CA SER A 26 -15.68 10.91 -12.84
C SER A 26 -15.62 11.81 -11.60
N LEU A 27 -14.44 11.96 -10.97
CA LEU A 27 -14.31 12.70 -9.72
C LEU A 27 -14.04 14.19 -9.99
N THR A 28 -14.96 15.05 -9.53
CA THR A 28 -14.79 16.51 -9.52
C THR A 28 -14.10 17.02 -8.26
N ASP A 29 -14.16 16.26 -7.16
CA ASP A 29 -13.59 16.64 -5.86
C ASP A 29 -12.09 16.37 -5.78
N TRP A 30 -11.32 17.43 -5.54
CA TRP A 30 -9.85 17.40 -5.39
C TRP A 30 -9.37 16.39 -4.34
N ARG A 31 -10.04 16.29 -3.19
CA ARG A 31 -9.65 15.38 -2.10
C ARG A 31 -9.83 13.90 -2.49
N LEU A 32 -10.94 13.59 -3.18
CA LEU A 32 -11.20 12.24 -3.70
C LEU A 32 -10.24 11.89 -4.83
N SER A 33 -9.88 12.88 -5.66
CA SER A 33 -8.83 12.75 -6.68
C SER A 33 -7.46 12.42 -6.08
N LEU A 34 -7.03 13.15 -5.03
CA LEU A 34 -5.79 12.86 -4.30
C LEU A 34 -5.78 11.46 -3.67
N TYR A 35 -6.89 11.04 -3.07
CA TYR A 35 -7.05 9.71 -2.50
C TYR A 35 -6.89 8.61 -3.55
N SER A 36 -7.60 8.74 -4.68
CA SER A 36 -7.51 7.82 -5.82
C SER A 36 -6.10 7.75 -6.40
N PHE A 37 -5.45 8.90 -6.58
CA PHE A 37 -4.07 8.97 -7.05
C PHE A 37 -3.12 8.22 -6.11
N GLY A 38 -3.22 8.48 -4.80
CA GLY A 38 -2.40 7.81 -3.80
C GLY A 38 -2.61 6.29 -3.79
N LEU A 39 -3.86 5.82 -3.92
CA LEU A 39 -4.14 4.38 -4.02
C LEU A 39 -3.59 3.74 -5.30
N VAL A 40 -3.63 4.43 -6.44
CA VAL A 40 -3.01 3.95 -7.68
C VAL A 40 -1.49 3.86 -7.53
N MET A 41 -0.86 4.85 -6.89
CA MET A 41 0.58 4.82 -6.60
C MET A 41 0.93 3.70 -5.62
N LEU A 42 0.09 3.43 -4.61
CA LEU A 42 0.28 2.32 -3.69
C LEU A 42 0.20 0.98 -4.44
N ALA A 43 -0.81 0.82 -5.30
CA ALA A 43 -0.94 -0.37 -6.14
C ALA A 43 0.28 -0.55 -7.07
N ALA A 44 0.77 0.52 -7.70
CA ALA A 44 1.99 0.48 -8.51
C ALA A 44 3.21 0.06 -7.70
N SER A 45 3.36 0.57 -6.47
CA SER A 45 4.45 0.17 -5.57
C SER A 45 4.39 -1.33 -5.24
N LEU A 46 3.20 -1.89 -4.99
CA LEU A 46 3.02 -3.33 -4.73
C LEU A 46 3.36 -4.19 -5.95
N ILE A 47 3.05 -3.72 -7.17
CA ILE A 47 3.41 -4.42 -8.42
C ILE A 47 4.93 -4.44 -8.59
N ILE A 48 5.59 -3.28 -8.47
CA ILE A 48 7.04 -3.16 -8.62
C ILE A 48 7.75 -4.04 -7.59
N GLU A 49 7.26 -4.03 -6.35
CA GLU A 49 7.81 -4.86 -5.29
C GLU A 49 7.66 -6.36 -5.55
N ALA A 50 6.49 -6.81 -5.99
CA ALA A 50 6.29 -8.21 -6.38
C ALA A 50 7.24 -8.64 -7.51
N VAL A 51 7.51 -7.76 -8.49
CA VAL A 51 8.46 -8.01 -9.59
C VAL A 51 9.90 -8.07 -9.08
N VAL A 52 10.28 -7.15 -8.19
CA VAL A 52 11.62 -7.12 -7.57
C VAL A 52 11.84 -8.39 -6.74
N ASP A 53 10.86 -8.83 -5.95
CA ASP A 53 10.96 -10.05 -5.16
C ASP A 53 11.11 -11.29 -6.05
N ILE A 54 10.40 -11.33 -7.17
CA ILE A 54 10.57 -12.37 -8.20
C ILE A 54 12.01 -12.36 -8.75
N TYR A 55 12.52 -11.18 -9.12
CA TYR A 55 13.85 -11.02 -9.68
C TYR A 55 14.96 -11.42 -8.70
N LEU A 56 14.89 -10.94 -7.46
CA LEU A 56 15.86 -11.28 -6.41
C LEU A 56 15.83 -12.77 -6.07
N ASN A 57 14.65 -13.40 -6.07
CA ASN A 57 14.54 -14.84 -5.85
C ASN A 57 15.15 -15.68 -6.98
N ASN A 58 15.12 -15.20 -8.22
CA ASN A 58 15.80 -15.87 -9.35
C ASN A 58 17.33 -15.75 -9.24
N LEU A 59 17.84 -14.66 -8.67
CA LEU A 59 19.28 -14.46 -8.49
C LEU A 59 19.88 -15.26 -7.32
N LEU A 60 19.04 -15.76 -6.40
CA LEU A 60 19.46 -16.61 -5.29
C LEU A 60 19.96 -17.96 -5.82
N GLY A 61 21.27 -18.05 -6.08
CA GLY A 61 21.96 -19.26 -6.54
C GLY A 61 23.00 -19.00 -7.63
N GLU A 62 22.88 -17.89 -8.36
CA GLU A 62 23.78 -17.57 -9.49
C GLU A 62 24.82 -16.49 -9.13
N ALA A 63 24.50 -15.61 -8.17
CA ALA A 63 25.32 -14.45 -7.83
C ALA A 63 25.86 -14.48 -6.39
N PRO A 64 27.00 -13.82 -6.12
CA PRO A 64 27.54 -13.71 -4.76
C PRO A 64 26.58 -12.95 -3.84
N MET A 65 26.33 -13.49 -2.65
CA MET A 65 25.32 -12.99 -1.69
C MET A 65 25.50 -11.51 -1.31
N ARG A 66 26.72 -10.97 -1.35
CA ARG A 66 26.99 -9.54 -1.08
C ARG A 66 26.40 -8.61 -2.15
N PHE A 67 26.36 -9.06 -3.40
CA PHE A 67 25.80 -8.30 -4.51
C PHE A 67 24.28 -8.27 -4.43
N ILE A 68 23.65 -9.42 -4.15
CA ILE A 68 22.20 -9.56 -3.95
C ILE A 68 21.73 -8.63 -2.81
N ARG A 69 22.41 -8.62 -1.66
CA ARG A 69 22.07 -7.74 -0.53
C ARG A 69 22.15 -6.24 -0.86
N ARG A 70 23.11 -5.81 -1.70
CA ARG A 70 23.21 -4.41 -2.12
C ARG A 70 22.08 -4.02 -3.06
N GLN A 71 21.76 -4.87 -4.03
CA GLN A 71 20.64 -4.64 -4.94
C GLN A 71 19.31 -4.62 -4.18
N GLU A 72 19.12 -5.56 -3.27
CA GLU A 72 17.95 -5.62 -2.39
C GLU A 72 17.79 -4.33 -1.57
N ALA A 73 18.86 -3.86 -0.92
CA ALA A 73 18.82 -2.61 -0.16
C ALA A 73 18.47 -1.40 -1.04
N PHE A 74 19.02 -1.34 -2.26
CA PHE A 74 18.72 -0.28 -3.22
C PHE A 74 17.25 -0.32 -3.67
N PHE A 75 16.77 -1.48 -4.15
CA PHE A 75 15.38 -1.61 -4.58
C PHE A 75 14.40 -1.33 -3.44
N ARG A 76 14.72 -1.75 -2.21
CA ARG A 76 13.89 -1.46 -1.04
C ARG A 76 13.84 0.04 -0.74
N ALA A 77 14.95 0.78 -0.87
CA ALA A 77 14.93 2.22 -0.71
C ALA A 77 14.02 2.89 -1.76
N VAL A 78 14.10 2.44 -3.02
CA VAL A 78 13.25 2.94 -4.12
C VAL A 78 11.77 2.63 -3.84
N ILE A 79 11.45 1.40 -3.44
CA ILE A 79 10.09 0.98 -3.07
C ILE A 79 9.59 1.80 -1.89
N GLN A 80 10.38 2.00 -0.84
CA GLN A 80 9.98 2.81 0.31
C GLN A 80 9.68 4.26 -0.08
N LEU A 81 10.44 4.85 -1.00
CA LEU A 81 10.16 6.18 -1.53
C LEU A 81 8.86 6.21 -2.35
N LEU A 82 8.61 5.20 -3.19
CA LEU A 82 7.35 5.05 -3.93
C LEU A 82 6.15 4.90 -2.97
N SER A 83 6.29 4.08 -1.94
CA SER A 83 5.27 3.88 -0.90
C SER A 83 5.02 5.17 -0.13
N LEU A 84 6.06 5.94 0.19
CA LEU A 84 5.92 7.25 0.83
C LEU A 84 5.15 8.23 -0.07
N ALA A 85 5.53 8.30 -1.35
CA ALA A 85 4.86 9.12 -2.35
C ALA A 85 3.39 8.71 -2.57
N ALA A 86 3.04 7.45 -2.30
CA ALA A 86 1.66 6.97 -2.30
C ALA A 86 0.91 7.31 -1.01
N LEU A 87 1.52 7.06 0.15
CA LEU A 87 0.87 7.21 1.46
C LEU A 87 0.63 8.67 1.85
N VAL A 88 1.51 9.59 1.46
CA VAL A 88 1.38 11.01 1.80
C VAL A 88 0.08 11.61 1.22
N PRO A 89 -0.22 11.50 -0.09
CA PRO A 89 -1.50 11.92 -0.65
C PRO A 89 -2.71 11.26 0.01
N ILE A 90 -2.62 9.97 0.34
CA ILE A 90 -3.72 9.23 0.99
C ILE A 90 -3.97 9.80 2.39
N ALA A 91 -2.91 9.99 3.18
CA ALA A 91 -3.00 10.58 4.51
C ALA A 91 -3.65 11.97 4.43
N VAL A 92 -3.11 12.86 3.57
CA VAL A 92 -3.64 14.21 3.35
C VAL A 92 -5.12 14.22 2.96
N ALA A 93 -5.55 13.28 2.12
CA ALA A 93 -6.95 13.17 1.69
C ALA A 93 -7.87 12.66 2.82
N VAL A 94 -7.38 11.77 3.67
CA VAL A 94 -8.14 11.14 4.75
C VAL A 94 -8.18 12.04 6.01
N THR A 95 -7.18 12.88 6.22
CA THR A 95 -7.09 13.85 7.33
C THR A 95 -8.21 14.90 7.24
N PRO A 96 -9.04 15.07 8.28
CA PRO A 96 -10.00 16.17 8.35
C PRO A 96 -9.28 17.52 8.32
N SER A 97 -9.88 18.53 7.71
CA SER A 97 -9.23 19.83 7.49
C SER A 97 -8.78 20.54 8.77
N LEU A 98 -9.46 20.26 9.87
CA LEU A 98 -9.16 20.74 11.22
C LEU A 98 -7.79 20.26 11.75
N PHE A 99 -7.25 19.16 11.21
CA PHE A 99 -5.98 18.58 11.64
C PHE A 99 -4.81 18.91 10.71
N TYR A 100 -4.99 19.71 9.65
CA TYR A 100 -3.87 20.14 8.79
C TYR A 100 -2.85 21.00 9.54
N ALA A 101 -3.26 21.68 10.61
CA ALA A 101 -2.36 22.42 11.50
C ALA A 101 -1.52 21.50 12.41
N VAL A 102 -2.02 20.29 12.68
CA VAL A 102 -1.33 19.21 13.40
C VAL A 102 -0.84 18.17 12.41
N LEU A 103 -0.27 18.64 11.31
CA LEU A 103 0.67 17.85 10.53
C LEU A 103 2.08 18.32 10.97
N PRO A 104 2.51 18.16 12.25
CA PRO A 104 3.82 18.63 12.63
C PRO A 104 4.86 17.68 12.03
N PRO A 105 6.12 18.12 11.96
CA PRO A 105 7.26 17.44 11.35
C PRO A 105 7.70 16.22 12.18
N VAL A 106 6.81 15.25 12.39
CA VAL A 106 7.09 13.95 13.05
C VAL A 106 7.75 12.98 12.05
N ILE A 107 8.13 13.48 10.86
CA ILE A 107 8.59 12.73 9.69
C ILE A 107 10.10 12.43 9.75
N ILE A 108 10.82 12.77 10.83
CA ILE A 108 12.31 12.78 10.80
C ILE A 108 12.98 11.46 11.23
N LEU A 109 12.26 10.44 11.74
CA LEU A 109 12.87 9.14 12.03
C LEU A 109 12.03 7.94 11.53
N VAL A 110 12.72 6.98 10.90
CA VAL A 110 12.19 5.70 10.38
C VAL A 110 11.32 4.96 11.44
N PRO A 111 10.26 4.21 11.04
CA PRO A 111 9.77 3.94 9.69
C PRO A 111 8.49 4.73 9.37
N ILE A 112 8.66 5.85 8.65
CA ILE A 112 7.60 6.79 8.26
C ILE A 112 6.42 6.09 7.59
N ASN A 113 6.69 5.13 6.69
CA ASN A 113 5.63 4.42 5.96
C ASN A 113 4.72 3.58 6.86
N ALA A 114 5.28 2.93 7.89
CA ALA A 114 4.48 2.12 8.81
C ALA A 114 3.58 3.02 9.68
N LEU A 115 4.12 4.15 10.15
CA LEU A 115 3.36 5.14 10.91
C LEU A 115 2.25 5.78 10.08
N LEU A 116 2.55 6.19 8.85
CA LEU A 116 1.56 6.73 7.91
C LEU A 116 0.48 5.69 7.60
N SER A 117 0.86 4.43 7.39
CA SER A 117 -0.09 3.35 7.16
C SER A 117 -1.01 3.13 8.36
N LEU A 118 -0.46 3.08 9.58
CA LEU A 118 -1.26 2.97 10.80
C LEU A 118 -2.16 4.19 11.02
N TYR A 119 -1.68 5.39 10.71
CA TYR A 119 -2.49 6.60 10.77
C TYR A 119 -3.68 6.52 9.82
N ILE A 120 -3.45 6.17 8.55
CA ILE A 120 -4.51 6.01 7.56
C ILE A 120 -5.50 4.95 8.05
N ALA A 121 -5.01 3.79 8.51
CA ALA A 121 -5.83 2.72 9.05
C ALA A 121 -6.73 3.19 10.19
N ALA A 122 -6.19 3.95 11.16
CA ALA A 122 -6.94 4.45 12.30
C ALA A 122 -8.06 5.40 11.84
N VAL A 123 -7.75 6.36 10.98
CA VAL A 123 -8.76 7.33 10.51
C VAL A 123 -9.83 6.67 9.65
N THR A 124 -9.45 5.74 8.76
CA THR A 124 -10.43 5.00 7.96
C THR A 124 -11.26 4.07 8.83
N LEU A 125 -10.70 3.50 9.90
CA LEU A 125 -11.41 2.60 10.82
C LEU A 125 -12.47 3.37 11.62
N ILE A 126 -12.12 4.54 12.16
CA ILE A 126 -13.08 5.41 12.84
C ILE A 126 -14.24 5.74 11.91
N LYS A 127 -13.96 6.20 10.68
CA LYS A 127 -15.00 6.49 9.67
C LYS A 127 -15.82 5.25 9.30
N SER A 128 -15.20 4.07 9.25
CA SER A 128 -15.89 2.81 8.94
C SER A 128 -16.87 2.43 10.05
N LEU A 129 -16.48 2.60 11.31
CA LEU A 129 -17.33 2.36 12.47
C LEU A 129 -18.49 3.37 12.53
N GLU A 130 -18.21 4.66 12.33
CA GLU A 130 -19.22 5.71 12.27
C GLU A 130 -20.27 5.44 11.20
N ARG A 131 -19.84 4.99 10.02
CA ARG A 131 -20.72 4.74 8.86
C ARG A 131 -21.28 3.31 8.81
N ARG A 132 -20.92 2.44 9.76
CA ARG A 132 -21.24 1.00 9.78
C ARG A 132 -20.91 0.30 8.46
N ILE A 133 -19.79 0.66 7.86
CA ILE A 133 -19.24 0.07 6.63
C ILE A 133 -18.20 -0.99 7.04
N PRO A 134 -18.02 -2.07 6.27
CA PRO A 134 -16.94 -3.02 6.53
C PRO A 134 -15.54 -2.36 6.41
N PRO A 135 -14.64 -2.55 7.39
CA PRO A 135 -13.36 -1.85 7.48
C PRO A 135 -12.26 -2.44 6.60
N PHE A 136 -12.58 -2.84 5.37
CA PHE A 136 -11.62 -3.48 4.46
C PHE A 136 -10.41 -2.59 4.19
N ILE A 137 -10.62 -1.30 3.91
CA ILE A 137 -9.54 -0.35 3.64
C ILE A 137 -8.63 -0.22 4.87
N SER A 138 -9.19 -0.14 6.08
CA SER A 138 -8.39 -0.05 7.31
C SER A 138 -7.57 -1.30 7.55
N LEU A 139 -8.16 -2.48 7.35
CA LEU A 139 -7.45 -3.75 7.47
C LEU A 139 -6.30 -3.86 6.47
N ALA A 140 -6.47 -3.34 5.25
CA ALA A 140 -5.39 -3.30 4.27
C ALA A 140 -4.17 -2.51 4.79
N PHE A 141 -4.40 -1.31 5.34
CA PHE A 141 -3.30 -0.48 5.87
C PHE A 141 -2.69 -1.03 7.17
N ILE A 142 -3.45 -1.77 7.98
CA ILE A 142 -2.90 -2.51 9.13
C ILE A 142 -1.97 -3.62 8.63
N SER A 143 -2.42 -4.43 7.67
CA SER A 143 -1.61 -5.48 7.07
C SER A 143 -0.35 -4.91 6.40
N TYR A 144 -0.46 -3.76 5.73
CA TYR A 144 0.67 -3.09 5.11
C TYR A 144 1.66 -2.55 6.15
N ALA A 145 1.19 -1.96 7.24
CA ALA A 145 2.05 -1.53 8.33
C ALA A 145 2.82 -2.71 8.94
N PHE A 146 2.14 -3.86 9.12
CA PHE A 146 2.77 -5.07 9.62
C PHE A 146 3.84 -5.60 8.66
N SER A 147 3.59 -5.57 7.34
CA SER A 147 4.56 -6.01 6.34
C SER A 147 5.84 -5.16 6.36
N LEU A 148 5.71 -3.86 6.64
CA LEU A 148 6.85 -2.93 6.73
C LEU A 148 7.74 -3.16 7.96
N VAL A 149 7.19 -3.75 9.04
CA VAL A 149 7.90 -4.02 10.30
C VAL A 149 8.42 -5.47 10.34
N ALA A 150 7.81 -6.38 9.58
CA ALA A 150 8.21 -7.77 9.53
C ALA A 150 9.65 -7.96 9.01
N PRO A 151 10.39 -8.99 9.48
CA PRO A 151 11.72 -9.31 8.97
C PRO A 151 11.70 -9.57 7.46
N LEU A 152 12.71 -9.06 6.75
CA LEU A 152 12.83 -9.20 5.30
C LEU A 152 12.76 -10.67 4.86
N LEU A 153 12.09 -10.91 3.73
CA LEU A 153 11.95 -12.22 3.09
C LEU A 153 11.32 -13.29 4.00
N SER A 154 10.76 -12.90 5.14
CA SER A 154 9.95 -13.80 5.95
C SER A 154 8.64 -14.07 5.22
N ASN A 155 8.14 -15.29 5.36
CA ASN A 155 6.80 -15.64 4.87
C ASN A 155 5.72 -14.72 5.45
N LEU A 156 5.98 -14.08 6.60
CA LEU A 156 5.08 -13.13 7.25
C LEU A 156 4.94 -11.82 6.47
N ASP A 157 6.03 -11.27 5.92
CA ASP A 157 5.99 -10.06 5.08
C ASP A 157 5.12 -10.33 3.83
N LEU A 158 5.38 -11.45 3.15
CA LEU A 158 4.65 -11.88 1.97
C LEU A 158 3.15 -12.11 2.24
N VAL A 159 2.81 -12.77 3.34
CA VAL A 159 1.40 -12.96 3.74
C VAL A 159 0.73 -11.62 4.04
N ALA A 160 1.41 -10.72 4.74
CA ALA A 160 0.88 -9.40 5.08
C ALA A 160 0.64 -8.52 3.82
N ARG A 161 1.52 -8.62 2.82
CA ARG A 161 1.32 -7.96 1.51
C ARG A 161 0.16 -8.54 0.73
N LEU A 162 0.04 -9.86 0.73
CA LEU A 162 -1.08 -10.53 0.10
C LEU A 162 -2.41 -10.11 0.74
N LEU A 163 -2.46 -10.07 2.08
CA LEU A 163 -3.62 -9.55 2.81
C LEU A 163 -3.91 -8.09 2.46
N THR A 164 -2.89 -7.24 2.35
CA THR A 164 -3.04 -5.85 1.91
C THR A 164 -3.73 -5.77 0.55
N ALA A 165 -3.24 -6.53 -0.44
CA ALA A 165 -3.81 -6.55 -1.79
C ALA A 165 -5.25 -7.08 -1.80
N VAL A 166 -5.55 -8.13 -1.02
CA VAL A 166 -6.89 -8.72 -0.88
C VAL A 166 -7.86 -7.71 -0.25
N PHE A 167 -7.46 -7.04 0.83
CA PHE A 167 -8.34 -6.08 1.51
C PHE A 167 -8.58 -4.82 0.67
N LEU A 168 -7.57 -4.34 -0.07
CA LEU A 168 -7.76 -3.24 -1.04
C LEU A 168 -8.75 -3.64 -2.14
N THR A 169 -8.61 -4.85 -2.70
CA THR A 169 -9.53 -5.34 -3.73
C THR A 169 -10.96 -5.49 -3.20
N LEU A 170 -11.14 -6.06 -2.01
CA LEU A 170 -12.45 -6.15 -1.36
C LEU A 170 -13.08 -4.77 -1.11
N GLY A 171 -12.27 -3.79 -0.66
CA GLY A 171 -12.70 -2.41 -0.48
C GLY A 171 -13.21 -1.77 -1.78
N VAL A 172 -12.47 -1.97 -2.88
CA VAL A 172 -12.85 -1.49 -4.22
C VAL A 172 -14.12 -2.18 -4.73
N ILE A 173 -14.24 -3.50 -4.57
CA ILE A 173 -15.43 -4.26 -5.00
C ILE A 173 -16.66 -3.76 -4.23
N TYR A 174 -16.58 -3.66 -2.91
CA TYR A 174 -17.69 -3.17 -2.07
C TYR A 174 -18.11 -1.74 -2.47
N GLY A 175 -17.14 -0.85 -2.70
CA GLY A 175 -17.41 0.51 -3.18
C GLY A 175 -18.10 0.53 -4.54
N SER A 176 -17.68 -0.35 -5.46
CA SER A 176 -18.29 -0.45 -6.80
C SER A 176 -19.71 -1.03 -6.80
N GLN A 177 -20.02 -1.94 -5.86
CA GLN A 177 -21.35 -2.53 -5.72
C GLN A 177 -22.37 -1.53 -5.17
N LYS A 178 -21.95 -0.66 -4.23
CA LYS A 178 -22.81 0.40 -3.67
C LYS A 178 -23.10 1.56 -4.63
N ALA A 179 -22.30 1.71 -5.69
CA ALA A 179 -22.47 2.77 -6.69
C ALA A 179 -23.43 2.36 -7.84
N LYS A 180 -23.87 1.11 -7.88
CA LYS A 180 -24.92 0.61 -8.77
C LYS A 180 -26.28 0.67 -8.07
#